data_AF-F7X7T6-F1
#
_entry.id   AF-F7X7T6-F1
#
_cell.length_a   1.000
_cell.length_b   1.000
_cell.length_c   1.000
_cell.angle_alpha   90.00
_cell.angle_beta   90.00
_cell.angle_gamma   90.00
#
_symmetry.space_group_name_H-M   'P 1'
#
loop_
_entity.id
_entity.type
_entity.pdbx_description
1 polymer ?
#
loop_
_entity_poly.entity_id
_entity_poly.type
_entity_poly.pdbx_seq_one_letter_code
_entity_poly.pdbx_strand_id
1 'polypeptide(L)'
;MLPSGAPGVAPKLDLNDFTTLVIALAADVALHESASAVRRYRSLTIGGANVSGAPASVPKNAGQQIDAIVELAAEGATEVRGLKFEFVSSWHELTVHWHDGSLERYRELGALASHWGGAGHRRSITINVAALADAIQDAFKGE
;
A
#
# COMPACT_ATOMS: atom_id res chain seq x y z
N MET A 1 -10.35 0.44 7.80
CA MET A 1 -11.82 0.26 7.81
C MET A 1 -12.34 1.67 7.82
N LEU A 2 -13.16 2.06 6.83
CA LEU A 2 -13.68 3.42 6.76
C LEU A 2 -14.59 3.70 7.97
N PRO A 3 -14.57 4.90 8.55
CA PRO A 3 -15.38 5.23 9.71
C PRO A 3 -16.87 5.24 9.37
N SER A 4 -17.70 4.75 10.29
CA SER A 4 -19.16 4.89 10.20
C SER A 4 -19.55 6.33 10.48
N GLY A 5 -20.37 6.94 9.61
CA GLY A 5 -21.00 8.23 9.88
C GLY A 5 -22.05 8.16 10.98
N ALA A 6 -22.54 9.32 11.43
CA ALA A 6 -23.69 9.42 12.33
C ALA A 6 -24.95 9.78 11.51
N PRO A 7 -26.18 9.56 12.03
CA PRO A 7 -27.40 9.99 11.34
C PRO A 7 -27.33 11.49 10.96
N GLY A 8 -27.43 11.78 9.66
CA GLY A 8 -27.35 13.15 9.12
C GLY A 8 -25.94 13.74 9.04
N VAL A 9 -24.89 13.01 9.40
CA VAL A 9 -23.50 13.47 9.34
C VAL A 9 -22.66 12.50 8.52
N ALA A 10 -22.15 12.95 7.38
CA ALA A 10 -21.25 12.16 6.57
C ALA A 10 -19.96 11.83 7.36
N PRO A 11 -19.41 10.61 7.20
CA PRO A 11 -18.13 10.28 7.81
C PRO A 11 -17.03 11.22 7.28
N LYS A 12 -16.20 11.72 8.20
CA LYS A 12 -15.00 12.46 7.83
C LYS A 12 -13.90 11.45 7.53
N LEU A 13 -13.47 11.42 6.28
CA LEU A 13 -12.37 10.57 5.84
C LEU A 13 -11.04 11.28 6.11
N ASP A 14 -10.03 10.49 6.50
CA ASP A 14 -8.65 10.95 6.62
C ASP A 14 -7.72 10.30 5.58
N LEU A 15 -6.42 10.57 5.70
CA LEU A 15 -5.40 10.02 4.79
C LEU A 15 -5.28 8.49 4.87
N ASN A 16 -5.51 7.89 6.05
CA ASN A 16 -5.47 6.45 6.24
C ASN A 16 -6.68 5.77 5.58
N ASP A 17 -7.85 6.41 5.65
CA ASP A 17 -9.05 5.99 4.93
C ASP A 17 -8.85 6.03 3.41
N PHE A 18 -8.25 7.10 2.90
CA PHE A 18 -7.91 7.22 1.49
C PHE A 18 -6.91 6.14 1.05
N THR A 19 -5.85 5.94 1.83
CA THR A 19 -4.85 4.89 1.57
C THR A 19 -5.48 3.49 1.60
N THR A 20 -6.39 3.25 2.54
CA THR A 20 -7.18 2.01 2.62
C THR A 20 -8.00 1.79 1.35
N LEU A 21 -8.64 2.84 0.81
CA LEU A 21 -9.38 2.77 -0.44
C LEU A 21 -8.47 2.46 -1.63
N VAL A 22 -7.32 3.13 -1.73
CA VAL A 22 -6.34 2.90 -2.81
C VAL A 22 -5.86 1.44 -2.81
N ILE A 23 -5.52 0.88 -1.65
CA ILE A 23 -5.12 -0.53 -1.54
C ILE A 23 -6.28 -1.45 -1.93
N ALA A 24 -7.52 -1.14 -1.52
CA ALA A 24 -8.69 -1.94 -1.87
C ALA A 24 -8.94 -1.98 -3.38
N LEU A 25 -8.76 -0.85 -4.07
CA LEU A 25 -8.88 -0.76 -5.53
C LEU A 25 -7.75 -1.53 -6.23
N ALA A 26 -6.51 -1.37 -5.74
CA ALA A 26 -5.34 -2.06 -6.29
C ALA A 26 -5.37 -3.58 -6.08
N ALA A 27 -6.13 -4.07 -5.10
CA ALA A 27 -6.25 -5.48 -4.80
C ALA A 27 -6.97 -6.29 -5.88
N ASP A 28 -7.81 -5.68 -6.73
CA ASP A 28 -8.56 -6.36 -7.81
C ASP A 28 -9.38 -7.56 -7.29
N VAL A 29 -10.10 -7.37 -6.18
CA VAL A 29 -10.97 -8.39 -5.54
C VAL A 29 -12.43 -7.94 -5.52
N ALA A 30 -13.34 -8.88 -5.25
CA ALA A 30 -14.75 -8.52 -5.05
C ALA A 30 -14.93 -7.61 -3.83
N LEU A 31 -15.92 -6.72 -3.87
CA LEU A 31 -16.12 -5.69 -2.82
C LEU A 31 -16.22 -6.25 -1.39
N HIS A 32 -16.88 -7.40 -1.23
CA HIS A 32 -17.03 -8.04 0.08
C HIS A 32 -15.70 -8.60 0.64
N GLU A 33 -14.69 -8.79 -0.21
CA GLU A 33 -13.37 -9.29 0.14
C GLU A 33 -12.36 -8.15 0.39
N SER A 34 -12.68 -6.93 -0.04
CA SER A 34 -11.76 -5.78 -0.01
C SER A 34 -11.17 -5.52 1.37
N ALA A 35 -11.98 -5.61 2.44
CA ALA A 35 -11.48 -5.43 3.80
C ALA A 35 -10.43 -6.48 4.20
N SER A 36 -10.61 -7.73 3.78
CA SER A 36 -9.65 -8.82 4.01
C SER A 36 -8.40 -8.63 3.15
N ALA A 37 -8.56 -8.23 1.88
CA ALA A 37 -7.45 -7.94 0.99
C ALA A 37 -6.57 -6.80 1.50
N VAL A 38 -7.16 -5.67 1.94
CA VAL A 38 -6.39 -4.56 2.53
C VAL A 38 -5.61 -5.02 3.75
N ARG A 39 -6.23 -5.80 4.66
CA ARG A 39 -5.52 -6.34 5.83
C ARG A 39 -4.35 -7.22 5.41
N ARG A 40 -4.54 -8.10 4.41
CA ARG A 40 -3.48 -8.96 3.87
C ARG A 40 -2.32 -8.13 3.33
N TYR A 41 -2.57 -7.17 2.44
CA TYR A 41 -1.54 -6.29 1.91
C TYR A 41 -0.80 -5.52 2.99
N ARG A 42 -1.51 -4.90 3.95
CA ARG A 42 -0.87 -4.16 5.04
C ARG A 42 -0.06 -5.06 5.98
N SER A 43 -0.36 -6.36 6.04
CA SER A 43 0.38 -7.32 6.87
C SER A 43 1.59 -7.97 6.19
N LEU A 44 1.81 -7.72 4.88
CA LEU A 44 2.95 -8.31 4.17
C LEU A 44 4.27 -7.86 4.82
N THR A 45 5.24 -8.75 4.83
CA THR A 45 6.56 -8.55 5.46
C THR A 45 7.63 -8.40 4.40
N ILE A 46 8.67 -7.62 4.69
CA ILE A 46 9.79 -7.42 3.77
C ILE A 46 10.43 -8.77 3.41
N GLY A 47 10.51 -9.07 2.12
CA GLY A 47 11.01 -10.35 1.60
C GLY A 47 10.23 -11.60 2.00
N GLY A 48 9.12 -11.47 2.75
CA GLY A 48 8.46 -12.59 3.43
C GLY A 48 9.11 -12.97 4.77
N ALA A 49 10.02 -12.15 5.30
CA ALA A 49 10.79 -12.45 6.49
C ALA A 49 10.00 -12.26 7.80
N ASN A 50 10.33 -13.04 8.83
CA ASN A 50 9.83 -12.79 10.18
C ASN A 50 10.58 -11.61 10.81
N VAL A 51 9.92 -10.46 10.90
CA VAL A 51 10.50 -9.22 11.44
C VAL A 51 10.02 -8.90 12.87
N SER A 52 9.43 -9.86 13.57
CA SER A 52 8.92 -9.65 14.94
C SER A 52 10.01 -9.24 15.94
N GLY A 53 11.25 -9.66 15.73
CA GLY A 53 12.43 -9.26 16.52
C GLY A 53 13.32 -8.20 15.86
N ALA A 54 12.89 -7.60 14.75
CA ALA A 54 13.70 -6.59 14.05
C ALA A 54 13.77 -5.26 14.85
N PRO A 55 14.86 -4.49 14.71
CA PRO A 55 14.96 -3.15 15.29
C PRO A 55 13.81 -2.24 14.86
N ALA A 56 13.47 -1.25 15.69
CA ALA A 56 12.36 -0.32 15.43
C ALA A 56 12.51 0.49 14.12
N SER A 57 13.74 0.67 13.63
CA SER A 57 14.03 1.36 12.37
C SER A 57 13.66 0.56 11.12
N VAL A 58 13.36 -0.74 11.25
CA VAL A 58 12.93 -1.58 10.13
C VAL A 58 11.41 -1.57 10.06
N PRO A 59 10.81 -1.21 8.91
CA PRO A 59 9.37 -1.32 8.71
C PRO A 59 8.90 -2.75 9.01
N LYS A 60 7.97 -2.91 9.95
CA LYS A 60 7.51 -4.24 10.38
C LYS A 60 6.58 -4.88 9.36
N ASN A 61 5.97 -4.07 8.48
CA ASN A 61 5.10 -4.55 7.42
C ASN A 61 4.94 -3.50 6.31
N ALA A 62 4.37 -3.94 5.20
CA ALA A 62 4.03 -3.12 4.04
C ALA A 62 3.09 -1.97 4.37
N GLY A 63 2.16 -2.15 5.31
CA GLY A 63 1.24 -1.08 5.73
C GLY A 63 2.00 0.13 6.26
N GLN A 64 2.94 -0.09 7.18
CA GLN A 64 3.79 0.98 7.73
C GLN A 64 4.61 1.68 6.66
N GLN A 65 5.16 0.93 5.70
CA GLN A 65 5.94 1.50 4.60
C GLN A 65 5.08 2.35 3.66
N ILE A 66 3.90 1.86 3.27
CA ILE A 66 2.95 2.60 2.45
C ILE A 66 2.54 3.88 3.19
N ASP A 67 2.14 3.77 4.45
CA ASP A 67 1.66 4.91 5.24
C ASP A 67 2.74 6.00 5.37
N ALA A 68 4.00 5.62 5.63
CA ALA A 68 5.11 6.57 5.72
C ALA A 68 5.36 7.31 4.39
N ILE A 69 5.32 6.60 3.25
CA ILE A 69 5.49 7.22 1.93
C ILE A 69 4.29 8.11 1.59
N VAL A 70 3.07 7.69 1.94
CA VAL A 70 1.85 8.46 1.68
C VAL A 70 1.79 9.72 2.55
N GLU A 71 2.24 9.66 3.79
CA GLU A 71 2.36 10.81 4.69
C GLU A 71 3.34 11.85 4.10
N LEU A 72 4.54 11.41 3.69
CA LEU A 72 5.50 12.27 2.98
C LEU A 72 4.91 12.88 1.69
N ALA A 73 4.18 12.08 0.91
CA ALA A 73 3.51 12.57 -0.29
C ALA A 73 2.44 13.62 0.03
N ALA A 74 1.67 13.45 1.10
CA ALA A 74 0.67 14.40 1.57
C ALA A 74 1.30 15.71 2.07
N GLU A 75 2.51 15.63 2.65
CA GLU A 75 3.32 16.78 3.06
C GLU A 75 3.98 17.51 1.87
N GLY A 76 3.91 16.95 0.66
CA GLY A 76 4.49 17.56 -0.56
C GLY A 76 5.97 17.24 -0.76
N ALA A 77 6.49 16.22 -0.06
CA ALA A 77 7.87 15.79 -0.17
C ALA A 77 8.21 15.33 -1.60
N THR A 78 9.19 15.98 -2.23
CA THR A 78 9.52 15.71 -3.65
C THR A 78 10.26 14.39 -3.86
N GLU A 79 10.98 13.92 -2.84
CA GLU A 79 11.81 12.72 -2.87
C GLU A 79 10.99 11.43 -3.05
N VAL A 80 9.72 11.42 -2.61
CA VAL A 80 8.85 10.24 -2.75
C VAL A 80 8.12 10.23 -4.09
N ARG A 81 8.06 11.34 -4.83
CA ARG A 81 7.27 11.44 -6.08
C ARG A 81 7.77 10.51 -7.19
N GLY A 82 9.07 10.19 -7.19
CA GLY A 82 9.67 9.25 -8.15
C GLY A 82 9.38 7.77 -7.85
N LEU A 83 8.82 7.45 -6.68
CA LEU A 83 8.55 6.09 -6.25
C LEU A 83 7.31 5.51 -6.93
N LYS A 84 7.21 4.18 -6.96
CA LYS A 84 6.01 3.47 -7.42
C LYS A 84 5.64 2.34 -6.49
N PHE A 85 4.35 2.13 -6.29
CA PHE A 85 3.81 0.94 -5.67
C PHE A 85 3.30 -0.01 -6.74
N GLU A 86 3.75 -1.24 -6.74
CA GLU A 86 3.19 -2.31 -7.57
C GLU A 86 2.49 -3.33 -6.67
N PHE A 87 1.17 -3.45 -6.84
CA PHE A 87 0.33 -4.43 -6.15
C PHE A 87 0.05 -5.60 -7.08
N VAL A 88 0.37 -6.81 -6.66
CA VAL A 88 0.12 -8.03 -7.43
C VAL A 88 -1.16 -8.69 -6.94
N SER A 89 -2.16 -8.83 -7.80
CA SER A 89 -3.45 -9.41 -7.40
C SER A 89 -3.54 -10.93 -7.60
N SER A 90 -2.69 -11.51 -8.45
CA SER A 90 -2.66 -12.97 -8.68
C SER A 90 -2.10 -13.76 -7.49
N TRP A 91 -1.32 -13.11 -6.64
CA TRP A 91 -0.89 -13.55 -5.32
C TRP A 91 -0.52 -12.30 -4.53
N HIS A 92 -0.72 -12.26 -3.21
CA HIS A 92 -0.46 -11.03 -2.45
C HIS A 92 1.04 -10.72 -2.41
N GLU A 93 1.41 -9.63 -3.08
CA GLU A 93 2.75 -9.05 -3.09
C GLU A 93 2.65 -7.56 -3.34
N LEU A 94 3.44 -6.79 -2.60
CA LEU A 94 3.67 -5.37 -2.86
C LEU A 94 5.14 -5.20 -3.23
N THR A 95 5.43 -4.43 -4.27
CA THR A 95 6.80 -3.97 -4.58
C THR A 95 6.85 -2.46 -4.54
N VAL A 96 7.80 -1.91 -3.78
CA VAL A 96 8.18 -0.50 -3.84
C VAL A 96 9.34 -0.37 -4.82
N HIS A 97 9.15 0.43 -5.86
CA HIS A 97 10.18 0.77 -6.84
C HIS A 97 10.85 2.08 -6.40
N TRP A 98 12.13 2.00 -6.05
CA TRP A 98 12.91 3.14 -5.58
C TRP A 98 13.56 3.92 -6.73
N HIS A 99 13.96 5.16 -6.44
CA HIS A 99 14.56 6.07 -7.42
C HIS A 99 15.90 5.57 -8.00
N ASP A 100 16.63 4.77 -7.23
CA ASP A 100 17.90 4.14 -7.62
C ASP A 100 17.70 2.86 -8.45
N GLY A 101 16.45 2.52 -8.76
CA GLY A 101 16.07 1.30 -9.47
C GLY A 101 16.04 0.05 -8.59
N SER A 102 16.31 0.18 -7.28
CA SER A 102 16.16 -0.93 -6.34
C SER A 102 14.68 -1.27 -6.12
N LEU A 103 14.44 -2.55 -5.85
CA LEU A 103 13.10 -3.08 -5.63
C LEU A 103 13.01 -3.63 -4.21
N GLU A 104 12.11 -3.08 -3.42
CA GLU A 104 11.78 -3.60 -2.11
C GLU A 104 10.46 -4.37 -2.19
N ARG A 105 10.52 -5.69 -1.97
CA ARG A 105 9.36 -6.57 -2.09
C ARG A 105 8.83 -6.97 -0.74
N TYR A 106 7.52 -6.95 -0.59
CA TYR A 106 6.78 -7.41 0.56
C TYR A 106 5.93 -8.62 0.17
N ARG A 107 5.99 -9.65 1.00
CA ARG A 107 5.33 -10.94 0.79
C ARG A 107 4.70 -11.46 2.07
N GLU A 108 3.80 -12.41 1.91
CA GLU A 108 3.28 -13.21 3.02
C GLU A 108 4.44 -13.84 3.81
N LEU A 109 4.29 -13.94 5.14
CA LEU A 109 5.33 -14.49 6.01
C LEU A 109 5.71 -15.91 5.56
N GLY A 110 7.01 -16.15 5.35
CA GLY A 110 7.57 -17.41 4.88
C GLY A 110 7.62 -17.57 3.36
N ALA A 111 7.04 -16.66 2.58
CA ALA A 111 7.11 -16.72 1.12
C ALA A 111 8.46 -16.21 0.59
N LEU A 112 8.92 -16.78 -0.53
CA LEU A 112 10.16 -16.36 -1.20
C LEU A 112 9.87 -15.22 -2.19
N ALA A 113 10.29 -14.01 -1.86
CA ALA A 113 10.08 -12.83 -2.71
C ALA A 113 10.82 -12.83 -4.06
N SER A 114 11.75 -13.77 -4.26
CA SER A 114 12.46 -13.99 -5.53
C SER A 114 11.77 -14.99 -6.46
N HIS A 115 10.67 -15.62 -6.02
CA HIS A 115 9.99 -16.68 -6.76
C HIS A 115 8.56 -16.28 -7.12
N TRP A 116 8.00 -16.95 -8.14
CA TRP A 116 6.57 -16.82 -8.42
C TRP A 116 5.76 -17.34 -7.24
N GLY A 117 4.76 -16.54 -6.86
CA GLY A 117 3.93 -16.81 -5.69
C GLY A 117 2.77 -17.77 -5.94
N GLY A 118 2.53 -18.16 -7.20
CA GLY A 118 1.42 -19.04 -7.57
C GLY A 118 1.54 -19.57 -9.00
N ALA A 119 0.64 -20.49 -9.35
CA ALA A 119 0.53 -21.01 -10.70
C ALA A 119 -0.32 -20.05 -11.55
N GLY A 120 0.26 -19.51 -12.63
CA GLY A 120 -0.44 -18.64 -13.58
C GLY A 120 0.28 -17.32 -13.85
N HIS A 121 -0.34 -16.47 -14.66
CA HIS A 121 0.23 -15.19 -15.04
C HIS A 121 0.19 -14.18 -13.88
N ARG A 122 1.29 -13.43 -13.71
CA ARG A 122 1.33 -12.27 -12.82
C ARG A 122 0.34 -11.22 -13.31
N ARG A 123 -0.57 -10.79 -12.45
CA ARG A 123 -1.42 -9.62 -12.68
C ARG A 123 -1.08 -8.56 -11.63
N SER A 124 -0.79 -7.34 -12.05
CA SER A 124 -0.45 -6.26 -11.13
C SER A 124 -0.98 -4.91 -11.60
N ILE A 125 -1.15 -4.01 -10.64
CA ILE A 125 -1.44 -2.59 -10.84
C ILE A 125 -0.26 -1.80 -10.27
N THR A 126 0.22 -0.83 -11.03
CA THR A 126 1.27 0.09 -10.57
C THR A 126 0.68 1.49 -10.34
N ILE A 127 0.98 2.06 -9.18
CA ILE A 127 0.57 3.41 -8.77
C ILE A 127 1.83 4.26 -8.64
N ASN A 128 1.93 5.31 -9.44
CA ASN A 128 3.00 6.29 -9.32
C ASN A 128 2.72 7.17 -8.09
N VAL A 129 3.70 7.33 -7.20
CA VAL A 129 3.51 8.13 -5.98
C VAL A 129 3.30 9.61 -6.30
N ALA A 130 3.86 10.14 -7.40
CA ALA A 130 3.50 11.47 -7.90
C ALA A 130 2.00 11.65 -8.13
N ALA A 131 1.37 10.71 -8.85
CA ALA A 131 -0.07 10.77 -9.13
C ALA A 131 -0.91 10.58 -7.87
N LEU A 132 -0.43 9.75 -6.94
CA LEU A 132 -1.06 9.59 -5.62
C LEU A 132 -0.97 10.88 -4.80
N ALA A 133 0.18 11.54 -4.80
CA ALA A 133 0.39 12.81 -4.12
C ALA A 133 -0.56 13.88 -4.65
N ASP A 134 -0.68 14.01 -5.98
CA ASP A 134 -1.59 14.96 -6.62
C ASP A 134 -3.03 14.67 -6.21
N ALA A 135 -3.48 13.41 -6.30
CA ALA A 135 -4.82 13.02 -5.86
C ALA A 135 -5.10 13.30 -4.37
N ILE A 136 -4.08 13.23 -3.50
CA ILE A 136 -4.20 13.59 -2.08
C ILE A 136 -4.35 15.11 -1.92
N GLN A 137 -3.58 15.91 -2.64
CA GLN A 137 -3.72 17.37 -2.57
C GLN A 137 -5.11 17.80 -3.06
N ASP A 138 -5.55 17.28 -4.19
CA ASP A 138 -6.89 17.56 -4.75
C ASP A 138 -7.99 17.18 -3.75
N ALA A 139 -7.89 15.99 -3.13
CA ALA A 139 -8.94 15.46 -2.26
C ALA A 139 -9.03 16.16 -0.89
N PHE A 140 -7.91 16.63 -0.34
CA PHE A 140 -7.85 17.10 1.05
C PHE A 140 -7.45 18.57 1.22
N LYS A 141 -6.78 19.17 0.23
CA LYS A 141 -6.32 20.57 0.30
C LYS A 141 -7.00 21.48 -0.73
N GLY A 142 -7.73 20.91 -1.70
CA GLY A 142 -8.59 21.67 -2.62
C GLY A 142 -7.80 22.52 -3.62
N GLU A 143 -6.60 22.08 -3.99
CA GLU A 143 -5.84 22.62 -5.13
C GLU A 143 -6.17 21.86 -6.41
#